data_AF-A0A5N4WSZ8-F1
#
_entry.id   AF-A0A5N4WSZ8-F1
#
_cell.length_a   1.000
_cell.length_b   1.000
_cell.length_c   1.000
_cell.angle_alpha   90.00
_cell.angle_beta   90.00
_cell.angle_gamma   90.00
#
_symmetry.space_group_name_H-M   'P 1'
#
loop_
_entity.id
_entity.type
_entity.pdbx_description
1 polymer ?
#
loop_
_entity_poly.entity_id
_entity_poly.type
_entity_poly.pdbx_seq_one_letter_code
_entity_poly.pdbx_strand_id
1 'polypeptide(L)'
;MNSTHHSTLRRLKIFSIVLISFLILIGLVLVSCHPQGKVEQLSNTPPLLYDALTNQPIPTTQQWIIPIGQFDSNVIETNLNLNELTKSLGDRAWLSPSTTFNNQSSQLHFYLDFGGQQSSRKDAEFYVLPICTNGTLIQACTSLSSQSTPTPFFNFNTANNTDYQAIQTNQSWYFYGHSDAYVLPVVHAQQLQFLVNAQIPKGYQNGWVRLSFNENPITSKPSSFFLGRNKLTYFPLLLLFIPLLVAYFYRIDRGFQSYRNLSIGLLVCILFAVHSVIWDLHYMTIGCFFLSLSGVLYAFSRPLYMLFYGIGALMIAGYAQQFYAGFNTAFFMQTGLIFLIGIGLFFRKPD
;
A
#
# COMPACT_ATOMS: atom_id res chain seq x y z
N MET A 1 17.42 38.13 -41.62
CA MET A 1 17.21 37.00 -40.67
C MET A 1 16.36 37.51 -39.51
N ASN A 2 15.04 37.21 -39.41
CA ASN A 2 14.29 37.43 -38.14
C ASN A 2 12.82 36.96 -38.05
N SER A 3 12.18 36.40 -39.09
CA SER A 3 10.74 36.02 -38.97
C SER A 3 10.49 34.57 -38.53
N THR A 4 11.36 33.63 -38.91
CA THR A 4 11.20 32.19 -38.65
C THR A 4 11.55 31.80 -37.21
N HIS A 5 12.49 32.49 -36.57
CA HIS A 5 12.87 32.19 -35.19
C HIS A 5 11.80 32.62 -34.18
N HIS A 6 11.16 33.77 -34.41
CA HIS A 6 10.04 34.24 -33.60
C HIS A 6 8.77 33.39 -33.76
N SER A 7 8.48 32.90 -34.96
CA SER A 7 7.33 32.02 -35.18
C SER A 7 7.50 30.67 -34.51
N THR A 8 8.71 30.11 -34.51
CA THR A 8 9.05 28.84 -33.87
C THR A 8 8.97 28.95 -32.34
N LEU A 9 9.49 30.04 -31.77
CA LEU A 9 9.42 30.31 -30.32
C LEU A 9 7.96 30.51 -29.85
N ARG A 10 7.14 31.18 -30.67
CA ARG A 10 5.71 31.39 -30.40
C ARG A 10 4.92 30.07 -30.46
N ARG A 11 5.21 29.20 -31.43
CA ARG A 11 4.61 27.85 -31.52
C ARG A 11 4.98 26.99 -30.33
N LEU A 12 6.23 27.04 -29.85
CA LEU A 12 6.67 26.29 -28.68
C LEU A 12 5.97 26.77 -27.39
N LYS A 13 5.79 28.09 -27.22
CA LYS A 13 5.03 28.66 -26.09
C LYS A 13 3.57 28.23 -26.13
N ILE A 14 2.92 28.29 -27.30
CA ILE A 14 1.53 27.85 -27.46
C ILE A 14 1.40 26.36 -27.17
N PHE A 15 2.30 25.53 -27.71
CA PHE A 15 2.31 24.09 -27.43
C PHE A 15 2.49 23.79 -25.95
N SER A 16 3.39 24.51 -25.27
CA SER A 16 3.62 24.34 -23.83
C SER A 16 2.40 24.76 -23.00
N ILE A 17 1.74 25.87 -23.36
CA ILE A 17 0.51 26.31 -22.70
C ILE A 17 -0.62 25.31 -22.93
N VAL A 18 -0.80 24.81 -24.16
CA VAL A 18 -1.80 23.79 -24.48
C VAL A 18 -1.51 22.50 -23.72
N LEU A 19 -0.26 22.06 -23.66
CA LEU A 19 0.14 20.87 -22.90
C LEU A 19 -0.10 21.05 -21.41
N ILE A 20 0.25 22.21 -20.82
CA ILE A 20 -0.01 22.51 -19.41
C ILE A 20 -1.50 22.57 -19.13
N SER A 21 -2.28 23.26 -19.96
CA SER A 21 -3.75 23.31 -19.83
C SER A 21 -4.39 21.94 -19.97
N PHE A 22 -3.86 21.08 -20.86
CA PHE A 22 -4.34 19.71 -21.03
C PHE A 22 -3.97 18.83 -19.84
N LEU A 23 -2.76 18.99 -19.28
CA LEU A 23 -2.33 18.31 -18.04
C LEU A 23 -3.12 18.79 -16.82
N ILE A 24 -3.45 20.08 -16.73
CA ILE A 24 -4.34 20.64 -15.69
C ILE A 24 -5.76 20.11 -15.88
N LEU A 25 -6.27 20.02 -17.11
CA LEU A 25 -7.59 19.45 -17.40
C LEU A 25 -7.63 17.97 -17.05
N ILE A 26 -6.61 17.18 -17.39
CA ILE A 26 -6.48 15.78 -16.97
C ILE A 26 -6.40 15.70 -15.44
N GLY A 27 -5.62 16.57 -14.79
CA GLY A 27 -5.55 16.66 -13.33
C GLY A 27 -6.91 16.98 -12.70
N LEU A 28 -7.65 17.94 -13.27
CA LEU A 28 -9.00 18.31 -12.84
C LEU A 28 -9.99 17.17 -13.10
N VAL A 29 -9.93 16.48 -14.25
CA VAL A 29 -10.80 15.34 -14.57
C VAL A 29 -10.49 14.14 -13.66
N LEU A 30 -9.22 13.89 -13.34
CA LEU A 30 -8.81 12.88 -12.35
C LEU A 30 -9.27 13.23 -10.93
N VAL A 31 -9.44 14.52 -10.62
CA VAL A 31 -10.02 15.00 -9.35
C VAL A 31 -11.56 15.00 -9.37
N SER A 32 -12.17 15.23 -10.55
CA SER A 32 -13.62 15.43 -10.73
C SER A 32 -14.38 14.13 -11.05
N CYS A 33 -13.73 13.15 -11.65
CA CYS A 33 -14.20 11.77 -11.62
C CYS A 33 -13.99 11.29 -10.19
N HIS A 34 -14.93 11.61 -9.31
CA HIS A 34 -14.92 11.15 -7.93
C HIS A 34 -14.87 9.61 -8.00
N PRO A 35 -13.71 8.97 -7.76
CA PRO A 35 -13.74 7.53 -7.58
C PRO A 35 -14.68 7.33 -6.39
N GLN A 36 -15.56 6.32 -6.45
CA GLN A 36 -16.26 5.88 -5.24
C GLN A 36 -15.25 5.92 -4.10
N GLY A 37 -15.59 6.64 -3.03
CA GLY A 37 -14.60 6.88 -1.99
C GLY A 37 -14.06 5.54 -1.52
N LYS A 38 -12.76 5.46 -1.21
CA LYS A 38 -12.10 4.18 -0.90
C LYS A 38 -12.92 3.32 0.07
N VAL A 39 -13.59 3.94 1.05
CA VAL A 39 -14.45 3.27 2.03
C VAL A 39 -15.75 2.75 1.42
N GLU A 40 -16.37 3.47 0.48
CA GLU A 40 -17.56 3.03 -0.27
C GLU A 40 -17.31 1.80 -1.15
N GLN A 41 -16.12 1.67 -1.74
CA GLN A 41 -15.78 0.45 -2.48
C GLN A 41 -15.59 -0.73 -1.54
N LEU A 42 -14.87 -0.49 -0.45
CA LEU A 42 -14.55 -1.50 0.57
C LEU A 42 -15.77 -1.90 1.39
N SER A 43 -16.77 -1.03 1.57
CA SER A 43 -18.01 -1.37 2.28
C SER A 43 -18.84 -2.40 1.53
N ASN A 44 -18.80 -2.37 0.20
CA ASN A 44 -19.60 -3.26 -0.65
C ASN A 44 -18.88 -4.57 -1.00
N THR A 45 -17.55 -4.53 -1.14
CA THR A 45 -16.77 -5.68 -1.57
C THR A 45 -15.50 -5.86 -0.73
N PRO A 46 -15.22 -7.08 -0.22
CA PRO A 46 -13.98 -7.35 0.50
C PRO A 46 -12.75 -7.03 -0.36
N PRO A 47 -11.71 -6.37 0.18
CA PRO A 47 -10.48 -6.15 -0.55
C PRO A 47 -9.76 -7.48 -0.82
N LEU A 48 -8.93 -7.51 -1.86
CA LEU A 48 -7.95 -8.58 -2.01
C LEU A 48 -6.92 -8.50 -0.88
N LEU A 49 -6.67 -9.64 -0.25
CA LEU A 49 -5.63 -9.79 0.76
C LEU A 49 -4.43 -10.52 0.16
N TYR A 50 -3.24 -10.14 0.60
CA TYR A 50 -1.97 -10.63 0.10
C TYR A 50 -1.13 -11.18 1.25
N ASP A 51 -0.42 -12.26 0.95
CA ASP A 51 0.68 -12.74 1.78
C ASP A 51 1.81 -11.70 1.77
N ALA A 52 2.23 -11.21 2.94
CA ALA A 52 3.24 -10.17 3.05
C ALA A 52 4.61 -10.56 2.52
N LEU A 53 4.95 -11.86 2.52
CA LEU A 53 6.25 -12.36 2.09
C LEU A 53 6.26 -12.71 0.61
N THR A 54 5.25 -13.44 0.14
CA THR A 54 5.19 -13.90 -1.27
C THR A 54 4.50 -12.91 -2.19
N ASN A 55 3.77 -11.94 -1.62
CA ASN A 55 2.94 -10.97 -2.32
C ASN A 55 1.86 -11.59 -3.21
N GLN A 56 1.56 -12.89 -3.02
CA GLN A 56 0.50 -13.57 -3.73
C GLN A 56 -0.85 -13.33 -3.03
N PRO A 57 -1.96 -13.28 -3.79
CA PRO A 57 -3.29 -13.24 -3.19
C PRO A 57 -3.49 -14.45 -2.28
N ILE A 58 -4.07 -14.21 -1.10
CA ILE A 58 -4.44 -15.30 -0.21
C ILE A 58 -5.49 -16.18 -0.93
N PRO A 59 -5.33 -17.50 -0.97
CA PRO A 59 -6.31 -18.40 -1.56
C PRO A 59 -7.72 -18.23 -0.96
N THR A 60 -8.76 -18.41 -1.77
CA THR A 60 -10.16 -18.38 -1.31
C THR A 60 -10.47 -19.49 -0.31
N THR A 61 -9.72 -20.59 -0.32
CA THR A 61 -9.84 -21.65 0.69
C THR A 61 -9.43 -21.21 2.09
N GLN A 62 -8.67 -20.11 2.20
CA GLN A 62 -8.21 -19.52 3.45
C GLN A 62 -8.95 -18.22 3.81
N GLN A 63 -10.04 -17.94 3.10
CA GLN A 63 -10.86 -16.74 3.28
C GLN A 63 -12.33 -17.13 3.33
N TRP A 64 -12.98 -16.90 4.46
CA TRP A 64 -14.37 -17.29 4.64
C TRP A 64 -15.23 -16.09 4.99
N ILE A 65 -16.32 -15.91 4.24
CA ILE A 65 -17.36 -14.95 4.56
C ILE A 65 -18.23 -15.52 5.65
N ILE A 66 -18.35 -14.79 6.75
CA ILE A 66 -19.14 -15.17 7.91
C ILE A 66 -20.59 -14.71 7.69
N PRO A 67 -21.58 -15.62 7.78
CA PRO A 67 -22.99 -15.28 7.65
C PRO A 67 -23.49 -14.51 8.88
N ILE A 68 -23.53 -13.17 8.78
CA ILE A 68 -23.88 -12.25 9.88
C ILE A 68 -25.30 -12.49 10.43
N GLY A 69 -26.23 -12.98 9.60
CA GLY A 69 -27.62 -13.22 9.99
C GLY A 69 -27.83 -14.35 11.02
N GLN A 70 -26.77 -15.05 11.42
CA GLN A 70 -26.81 -16.14 12.39
C GLN A 70 -26.55 -15.69 13.84
N PHE A 71 -26.03 -14.48 14.04
CA PHE A 71 -25.65 -13.98 15.38
C PHE A 71 -26.80 -13.27 16.09
N ASP A 72 -26.80 -13.34 17.42
CA ASP A 72 -27.78 -12.66 18.26
C ASP A 72 -27.20 -11.40 18.92
N SER A 73 -28.06 -10.52 19.42
CA SER A 73 -27.66 -9.27 20.08
C SER A 73 -27.32 -9.42 21.56
N ASN A 74 -27.32 -10.65 22.08
CA ASN A 74 -27.11 -10.92 23.50
C ASN A 74 -25.64 -10.75 23.88
N VAL A 75 -25.41 -10.28 25.11
CA VAL A 75 -24.06 -10.12 25.67
C VAL A 75 -23.42 -11.49 25.81
N ILE A 76 -22.22 -11.65 25.26
CA ILE A 76 -21.44 -12.88 25.42
C ILE A 76 -20.62 -12.74 26.70
N GLU A 77 -20.77 -13.67 27.63
CA GLU A 77 -19.96 -13.70 28.85
C GLU A 77 -18.54 -14.17 28.51
N THR A 78 -17.57 -13.26 28.63
CA THR A 78 -16.17 -13.49 28.24
C THR A 78 -15.29 -14.02 29.37
N ASN A 79 -15.80 -14.05 30.61
CA ASN A 79 -15.11 -14.52 31.81
C ASN A 79 -15.41 -16.00 32.14
N LEU A 80 -15.66 -16.83 31.12
CA LEU A 80 -16.03 -18.24 31.28
C LEU A 80 -14.86 -19.17 30.97
N ASN A 81 -14.85 -20.35 31.61
CA ASN A 81 -13.88 -21.41 31.31
C ASN A 81 -14.08 -21.94 29.88
N LEU A 82 -13.04 -22.47 29.23
CA LEU A 82 -13.08 -22.90 27.81
C LEU A 82 -14.27 -23.82 27.45
N ASN A 83 -14.63 -24.74 28.35
CA ASN A 83 -15.77 -25.67 28.19
C ASN A 83 -17.14 -25.00 28.37
N GLU A 84 -17.20 -23.91 29.14
CA GLU A 84 -18.41 -23.13 29.38
C GLU A 84 -18.60 -22.09 28.26
N LEU A 85 -17.50 -21.55 27.73
CA LEU A 85 -17.52 -20.62 26.62
C LEU A 85 -17.88 -21.32 25.30
N THR A 86 -17.32 -22.50 25.01
CA THR A 86 -17.76 -23.33 23.87
C THR A 86 -19.24 -23.72 23.95
N LYS A 87 -19.78 -23.94 25.16
CA LYS A 87 -21.23 -24.11 25.39
C LYS A 87 -22.01 -22.80 25.22
N SER A 88 -21.48 -21.68 25.70
CA SER A 88 -22.09 -20.34 25.56
C SER A 88 -22.19 -19.90 24.10
N LEU A 89 -21.21 -20.27 23.28
CA LEU A 89 -21.20 -20.05 21.84
C LEU A 89 -22.07 -21.07 21.08
N GLY A 90 -22.31 -22.25 21.68
CA GLY A 90 -22.63 -23.51 21.02
C GLY A 90 -23.90 -23.58 20.17
N ASP A 91 -24.90 -22.75 20.40
CA ASP A 91 -26.17 -22.86 19.64
C ASP A 91 -26.31 -21.82 18.50
N ARG A 92 -25.48 -20.77 18.50
CA ARG A 92 -25.56 -19.66 17.52
C ARG A 92 -24.21 -19.17 16.99
N ALA A 93 -23.13 -19.88 17.30
CA ALA A 93 -21.85 -19.63 16.68
C ALA A 93 -21.79 -20.23 15.27
N TRP A 94 -21.07 -19.54 14.40
CA TRP A 94 -20.71 -20.03 13.09
C TRP A 94 -19.42 -20.84 13.20
N LEU A 95 -19.43 -22.06 12.66
CA LEU A 95 -18.24 -22.92 12.57
C LEU A 95 -17.71 -22.91 11.15
N SER A 96 -16.42 -22.62 10.98
CA SER A 96 -15.77 -22.64 9.68
C SER A 96 -15.63 -24.06 9.12
N PRO A 97 -15.47 -24.21 7.79
CA PRO A 97 -14.99 -25.46 7.21
C PRO A 97 -13.65 -25.90 7.84
N SER A 98 -13.44 -27.21 7.96
CA SER A 98 -12.16 -27.76 8.38
C SER A 98 -11.15 -27.65 7.25
N THR A 99 -9.95 -27.16 7.57
CA THR A 99 -8.83 -27.03 6.64
C THR A 99 -7.57 -27.64 7.25
N THR A 100 -6.73 -28.24 6.41
CA THR A 100 -5.43 -28.74 6.88
C THR A 100 -4.44 -27.60 6.87
N PHE A 101 -3.92 -27.24 8.04
CA PHE A 101 -2.87 -26.23 8.16
C PHE A 101 -1.51 -26.93 8.12
N ASN A 102 -0.71 -26.63 7.10
CA ASN A 102 0.64 -27.16 6.97
C ASN A 102 1.60 -26.27 7.75
N ASN A 103 2.32 -26.86 8.70
CA ASN A 103 3.18 -26.06 9.56
C ASN A 103 4.57 -25.82 8.93
N GLN A 104 4.72 -24.81 8.07
CA GLN A 104 6.05 -24.39 7.60
C GLN A 104 6.67 -23.27 8.45
N SER A 105 5.87 -22.33 8.95
CA SER A 105 6.34 -21.13 9.67
C SER A 105 6.21 -21.21 11.21
N SER A 106 5.58 -22.26 11.75
CA SER A 106 5.22 -22.39 13.19
C SER A 106 4.30 -21.28 13.73
N GLN A 107 3.73 -20.48 12.84
CA GLN A 107 2.87 -19.36 13.16
C GLN A 107 1.68 -19.31 12.20
N LEU A 108 0.50 -19.15 12.76
CA LEU A 108 -0.73 -18.92 12.04
C LEU A 108 -1.15 -17.47 12.28
N HIS A 109 -1.17 -16.68 11.22
CA HIS A 109 -1.70 -15.33 11.23
C HIS A 109 -3.18 -15.40 10.85
N PHE A 110 -4.04 -14.73 11.61
CA PHE A 110 -5.44 -14.56 11.23
C PHE A 110 -5.86 -13.10 11.38
N TYR A 111 -6.83 -12.75 10.54
CA TYR A 111 -7.22 -11.39 10.25
C TYR A 111 -8.72 -11.38 10.00
N LEU A 112 -9.42 -10.46 10.66
CA LEU A 112 -10.85 -10.27 10.49
C LEU A 112 -11.09 -8.88 9.90
N ASP A 113 -11.82 -8.82 8.80
CA ASP A 113 -12.24 -7.57 8.19
C ASP A 113 -13.73 -7.55 7.88
N PHE A 114 -14.27 -6.34 7.83
CA PHE A 114 -15.71 -6.13 7.69
C PHE A 114 -15.99 -4.83 6.95
N GLY A 115 -17.11 -4.83 6.23
CA GLY A 115 -17.57 -3.69 5.46
C GLY A 115 -19.09 -3.61 5.45
N GLY A 116 -19.61 -2.39 5.44
CA GLY A 116 -21.04 -2.18 5.39
C GLY A 116 -21.46 -0.73 5.40
N GLN A 117 -22.76 -0.54 5.62
CA GLN A 117 -23.39 0.76 5.71
C GLN A 117 -24.20 0.83 6.98
N GLN A 118 -24.11 1.93 7.72
CA GLN A 118 -24.90 2.12 8.92
C GLN A 118 -25.53 3.51 8.96
N SER A 119 -26.73 3.59 9.52
CA SER A 119 -27.48 4.84 9.75
C SER A 119 -27.22 5.45 11.13
N SER A 120 -26.53 4.73 12.01
CA SER A 120 -26.10 5.22 13.32
C SER A 120 -24.76 4.58 13.65
N ARG A 121 -23.84 5.34 14.24
CA ARG A 121 -22.52 4.82 14.63
C ARG A 121 -22.68 3.86 15.80
N LYS A 122 -22.68 2.56 15.50
CA LYS A 122 -22.74 1.47 16.46
C LYS A 122 -21.55 0.55 16.23
N ASP A 123 -21.12 -0.09 17.31
CA ASP A 123 -19.98 -0.98 17.28
C ASP A 123 -20.43 -2.40 17.64
N ALA A 124 -19.92 -3.38 16.91
CA ALA A 124 -20.12 -4.80 17.14
C ALA A 124 -18.84 -5.42 17.71
N GLU A 125 -19.00 -6.53 18.41
CA GLU A 125 -17.89 -7.32 18.92
C GLU A 125 -17.94 -8.73 18.35
N PHE A 126 -16.82 -9.22 17.83
CA PHE A 126 -16.68 -10.59 17.33
C PHE A 126 -15.70 -11.36 18.20
N TYR A 127 -16.03 -12.61 18.45
CA TYR A 127 -15.30 -13.52 19.31
C TYR A 127 -14.89 -14.74 18.50
N VAL A 128 -13.58 -14.98 18.37
CA VAL A 128 -13.04 -16.05 17.51
C VAL A 128 -12.27 -17.11 18.32
N LEU A 129 -12.81 -18.33 18.21
CA LEU A 129 -12.37 -19.68 18.56
C LEU A 129 -11.49 -20.46 17.59
N PRO A 130 -10.16 -20.40 17.59
CA PRO A 130 -9.38 -21.37 16.83
C PRO A 130 -9.43 -22.76 17.50
N ILE A 131 -10.03 -23.72 16.81
CA ILE A 131 -10.16 -25.13 17.21
C ILE A 131 -9.21 -25.95 16.34
N CYS A 132 -8.40 -26.78 16.99
CA CYS A 132 -7.46 -27.67 16.34
C CYS A 132 -7.85 -29.12 16.64
N THR A 133 -7.82 -29.96 15.61
CA THR A 133 -8.11 -31.39 15.74
C THR A 133 -6.92 -32.23 15.28
N ASN A 134 -6.59 -33.25 16.10
CA ASN A 134 -5.60 -34.26 15.81
C ASN A 134 -6.28 -35.63 15.85
N GLY A 135 -6.89 -36.02 14.73
CA GLY A 135 -7.74 -37.20 14.66
C GLY A 135 -9.04 -37.01 15.47
N THR A 136 -9.20 -37.76 16.56
CA THR A 136 -10.42 -37.74 17.39
C THR A 136 -10.42 -36.68 18.50
N LEU A 137 -9.27 -36.06 18.77
CA LEU A 137 -9.14 -35.09 19.86
C LEU A 137 -9.37 -33.67 19.33
N ILE A 138 -10.37 -32.98 19.88
CA ILE A 138 -10.75 -31.60 19.53
C ILE A 138 -10.37 -30.70 20.71
N GLN A 139 -9.52 -29.71 20.49
CA GLN A 139 -9.09 -28.77 21.54
C GLN A 139 -8.81 -27.37 20.99
N ALA A 140 -8.75 -26.37 21.86
CA ALA A 140 -8.36 -25.01 21.47
C ALA A 140 -6.90 -25.01 20.97
N CYS A 141 -6.62 -24.35 19.84
CA CYS A 141 -5.27 -24.35 19.26
C CYS A 141 -4.20 -23.76 20.19
N THR A 142 -4.59 -22.82 21.07
CA THR A 142 -3.68 -22.19 22.06
C THR A 142 -3.19 -23.17 23.14
N SER A 143 -3.90 -24.27 23.39
CA SER A 143 -3.49 -25.30 24.36
C SER A 143 -2.30 -26.14 23.90
N LEU A 144 -1.91 -26.02 22.62
CA LEU A 144 -0.79 -26.71 21.99
C LEU A 144 0.49 -25.86 21.93
N SER A 145 0.44 -24.64 22.45
CA SER A 145 1.55 -23.69 22.50
C SER A 145 2.40 -23.90 23.77
N SER A 146 3.73 -23.79 23.65
CA SER A 146 4.64 -23.84 24.80
C SER A 146 4.50 -22.64 25.75
N GLN A 147 3.83 -21.57 25.31
CA GLN A 147 3.52 -20.39 26.10
C GLN A 147 2.04 -20.37 26.46
N SER A 148 1.74 -20.29 27.76
CA SER A 148 0.37 -20.17 28.27
C SER A 148 -0.21 -18.80 27.90
N THR A 149 -1.07 -18.73 26.89
CA THR A 149 -1.90 -17.55 26.68
C THR A 149 -3.10 -17.59 27.63
N PRO A 150 -3.34 -16.53 28.42
CA PRO A 150 -4.36 -16.54 29.46
C PRO A 150 -5.79 -16.57 28.90
N THR A 151 -5.99 -16.26 27.62
CA THR A 151 -7.29 -16.32 26.95
C THR A 151 -7.17 -17.03 25.60
N PRO A 152 -7.89 -18.15 25.37
CA PRO A 152 -7.90 -18.87 24.09
C PRO A 152 -8.72 -18.15 23.01
N PHE A 153 -9.30 -17.00 23.34
CA PHE A 153 -10.24 -16.24 22.52
C PHE A 153 -9.65 -14.92 22.04
N PHE A 154 -10.03 -14.53 20.83
CA PHE A 154 -9.69 -13.26 20.25
C PHE A 154 -10.94 -12.41 20.08
N ASN A 155 -10.94 -11.26 20.75
CA ASN A 155 -12.00 -10.26 20.66
C ASN A 155 -11.64 -9.23 19.58
N PHE A 156 -12.59 -8.94 18.71
CA PHE A 156 -12.52 -7.93 17.67
C PHE A 156 -13.64 -6.94 17.88
N ASN A 157 -13.29 -5.70 18.21
CA ASN A 157 -14.28 -4.62 18.36
C ASN A 157 -14.21 -3.71 17.13
N THR A 158 -15.36 -3.45 16.50
CA THR A 158 -15.43 -2.62 15.29
C THR A 158 -15.19 -1.13 15.55
N ALA A 159 -15.11 -0.69 16.81
CA ALA A 159 -14.68 0.66 17.16
C ALA A 159 -13.19 0.89 16.83
N ASN A 160 -12.39 -0.18 16.79
CA ASN A 160 -10.96 -0.13 16.56
C ASN A 160 -10.66 -0.30 15.07
N ASN A 161 -9.74 0.52 14.53
CA ASN A 161 -9.25 0.43 13.14
C ASN A 161 -10.36 0.43 12.07
N THR A 162 -11.38 1.29 12.24
CA THR A 162 -12.48 1.46 11.27
C THR A 162 -12.45 2.83 10.62
N ASP A 163 -12.36 2.83 9.30
CA ASP A 163 -12.52 4.02 8.46
C ASP A 163 -14.00 4.26 8.19
N TYR A 164 -14.44 5.53 8.32
CA TYR A 164 -15.81 5.94 8.03
C TYR A 164 -15.85 6.99 6.93
N GLN A 165 -16.84 6.89 6.05
CA GLN A 165 -17.15 7.90 5.04
C GLN A 165 -18.64 8.24 5.10
N ALA A 166 -18.97 9.52 5.32
CA ALA A 166 -20.35 9.97 5.35
C ALA A 166 -20.98 9.89 3.95
N ILE A 167 -22.15 9.25 3.86
CA ILE A 167 -23.01 9.24 2.68
C ILE A 167 -23.87 10.50 2.71
N GLN A 168 -24.50 10.73 3.86
CA GLN A 168 -25.23 11.94 4.19
C GLN A 168 -24.83 12.35 5.61
N THR A 169 -24.40 13.61 5.75
CA THR A 169 -23.79 14.12 6.98
C THR A 169 -24.69 13.84 8.19
N ASN A 170 -24.15 13.13 9.18
CA ASN A 170 -24.83 12.75 10.42
C ASN A 170 -26.06 11.84 10.28
N GLN A 171 -26.24 11.19 9.12
CA GLN A 171 -27.38 10.31 8.87
C GLN A 171 -26.98 8.91 8.42
N SER A 172 -25.92 8.79 7.62
CA SER A 172 -25.49 7.49 7.12
C SER A 172 -24.01 7.49 6.76
N TRP A 173 -23.36 6.37 7.01
CA TRP A 173 -21.93 6.17 6.81
C TRP A 173 -21.67 4.83 6.13
N TYR A 174 -20.78 4.84 5.14
CA TYR A 174 -20.04 3.65 4.78
C TYR A 174 -18.93 3.43 5.81
N PHE A 175 -18.66 2.17 6.11
CA PHE A 175 -17.53 1.79 6.94
C PHE A 175 -16.80 0.59 6.38
N TYR A 176 -15.49 0.60 6.62
CA TYR A 176 -14.62 -0.54 6.43
C TYR A 176 -13.67 -0.57 7.62
N GLY A 177 -13.59 -1.72 8.29
CA GLY A 177 -12.70 -1.90 9.40
C GLY A 177 -12.00 -3.24 9.33
N HIS A 178 -10.90 -3.32 10.06
CA HIS A 178 -10.11 -4.53 10.12
C HIS A 178 -9.42 -4.71 11.46
N SER A 179 -9.09 -5.94 11.77
CA SER A 179 -8.30 -6.26 12.95
C SER A 179 -6.82 -5.99 12.74
N ASP A 180 -6.11 -5.91 13.87
CA ASP A 180 -4.68 -6.19 13.84
C ASP A 180 -4.47 -7.69 13.57
N ALA A 181 -3.29 -8.04 13.02
CA ALA A 181 -2.97 -9.43 12.75
C ALA A 181 -2.69 -10.15 14.07
N TYR A 182 -3.50 -11.13 14.40
CA TYR A 182 -3.26 -11.99 15.53
C TYR A 182 -2.37 -13.17 15.12
N VAL A 183 -1.50 -13.59 16.03
CA VAL A 183 -0.53 -14.66 15.79
C VAL A 183 -0.78 -15.80 16.76
N LEU A 184 -1.03 -16.99 16.20
CA LEU A 184 -1.17 -18.23 16.94
C LEU A 184 0.09 -19.08 16.70
N PRO A 185 0.79 -19.51 17.76
CA PRO A 185 1.85 -20.49 17.62
C PRO A 185 1.23 -21.86 17.33
N VAL A 186 1.47 -22.41 16.14
CA VAL A 186 0.96 -23.71 15.73
C VAL A 186 2.15 -24.59 15.39
N VAL A 187 2.45 -25.57 16.24
CA VAL A 187 3.72 -26.34 16.20
C VAL A 187 3.63 -27.59 15.32
N HIS A 188 2.44 -28.05 14.96
CA HIS A 188 2.24 -29.26 14.17
C HIS A 188 1.19 -29.06 13.09
N ALA A 189 1.34 -29.80 11.98
CA ALA A 189 0.31 -29.85 10.95
C ALA A 189 -0.94 -30.52 11.52
N GLN A 190 -2.08 -29.84 11.44
CA GLN A 190 -3.32 -30.28 12.06
C GLN A 190 -4.53 -29.70 11.32
N GLN A 191 -5.70 -30.27 11.59
CA GLN A 191 -6.94 -29.70 11.08
C GLN A 191 -7.34 -28.50 11.93
N LEU A 192 -7.65 -27.41 11.25
CA LEU A 192 -7.97 -26.11 11.84
C LEU A 192 -9.41 -25.75 11.49
N GLN A 193 -10.14 -25.30 12.50
CA GLN A 193 -11.48 -24.72 12.39
C GLN A 193 -11.56 -23.46 13.24
N PHE A 194 -12.50 -22.57 12.90
CA PHE A 194 -12.77 -21.36 13.65
C PHE A 194 -14.23 -21.33 14.05
N LEU A 195 -14.47 -21.24 15.36
CA LEU A 195 -15.78 -20.99 15.93
C LEU A 195 -15.92 -19.48 16.17
N VAL A 196 -16.87 -18.84 15.52
CA VAL A 196 -17.08 -17.40 15.61
C VAL A 196 -18.46 -17.10 16.16
N ASN A 197 -18.54 -16.19 17.13
CA ASN A 197 -19.80 -15.59 17.55
C ASN A 197 -19.64 -14.07 17.60
N ALA A 198 -20.75 -13.34 17.58
CA ALA A 198 -20.73 -11.89 17.58
C ALA A 198 -21.84 -11.32 18.45
N GLN A 199 -21.56 -10.21 19.10
CA GLN A 199 -22.54 -9.35 19.73
C GLN A 199 -22.82 -8.17 18.80
N ILE A 200 -23.94 -8.25 18.09
CA ILE A 200 -24.30 -7.25 17.08
C ILE A 200 -25.46 -6.39 17.59
N PRO A 201 -25.28 -5.08 17.77
CA PRO A 201 -26.36 -4.22 18.23
C PRO A 201 -27.44 -4.06 17.16
N LYS A 202 -28.71 -3.96 17.57
CA LYS A 202 -29.85 -3.76 16.66
C LYS A 202 -29.61 -2.54 15.76
N GLY A 203 -29.81 -2.71 14.45
CA GLY A 203 -29.62 -1.65 13.45
C GLY A 203 -28.19 -1.52 12.92
N TYR A 204 -27.27 -2.39 13.33
CA TYR A 204 -25.97 -2.55 12.67
C TYR A 204 -26.15 -3.42 11.42
N GLN A 205 -25.87 -2.83 10.24
CA GLN A 205 -26.03 -3.50 8.95
C GLN A 205 -24.64 -3.71 8.33
N ASN A 206 -24.06 -4.88 8.60
CA ASN A 206 -22.90 -5.32 7.84
C ASN A 206 -23.33 -5.77 6.44
N GLY A 207 -22.57 -5.35 5.43
CA GLY A 207 -22.65 -5.96 4.11
C GLY A 207 -21.96 -7.33 4.12
N TRP A 208 -20.77 -7.38 4.73
CA TRP A 208 -19.97 -8.60 4.81
C TRP A 208 -19.02 -8.56 6.02
N VAL A 209 -18.65 -9.75 6.49
CA VAL A 209 -17.57 -9.98 7.46
C VAL A 209 -16.77 -11.16 6.93
N ARG A 210 -15.44 -11.07 6.94
CA ARG A 210 -14.56 -12.10 6.44
C ARG A 210 -13.51 -12.45 7.49
N LEU A 211 -13.32 -13.75 7.69
CA LEU A 211 -12.18 -14.30 8.42
C LEU A 211 -11.17 -14.84 7.42
N SER A 212 -9.94 -14.36 7.51
CA SER A 212 -8.83 -14.78 6.66
C SER A 212 -7.69 -15.27 7.53
N PHE A 213 -6.97 -16.28 7.07
CA PHE A 213 -5.79 -16.78 7.77
C PHE A 213 -4.69 -17.16 6.79
N ASN A 214 -3.44 -17.14 7.25
CA ASN A 214 -2.28 -17.49 6.45
C ASN A 214 -1.09 -17.87 7.36
N GLU A 215 -0.11 -18.57 6.79
CA GLU A 215 1.15 -18.91 7.48
C GLU A 215 2.05 -17.69 7.68
N ASN A 216 1.91 -16.67 6.83
CA ASN A 216 2.65 -15.42 6.87
C ASN A 216 1.72 -14.24 7.18
N PRO A 217 2.27 -13.08 7.59
CA PRO A 217 1.46 -11.89 7.84
C PRO A 217 0.57 -11.51 6.64
N ILE A 218 -0.66 -11.09 6.94
CA ILE A 218 -1.67 -10.73 5.93
C ILE A 218 -1.66 -9.22 5.73
N THR A 219 -1.74 -8.77 4.47
CA THR A 219 -1.78 -7.34 4.12
C THR A 219 -2.89 -7.05 3.12
N SER A 220 -3.51 -5.87 3.24
CA SER A 220 -4.60 -5.42 2.35
C SER A 220 -4.12 -4.74 1.07
N LYS A 221 -2.80 -4.57 0.91
CA LYS A 221 -2.18 -3.97 -0.26
C LYS A 221 -1.05 -4.87 -0.73
N PRO A 222 -0.95 -5.15 -2.04
CA PRO A 222 0.22 -5.81 -2.55
C PRO A 222 1.43 -4.91 -2.29
N SER A 223 2.50 -5.49 -1.79
CA SER A 223 3.80 -4.86 -1.82
C SER A 223 4.23 -4.77 -3.29
N SER A 224 4.07 -3.60 -3.92
CA SER A 224 4.70 -3.40 -5.22
C SER A 224 6.20 -3.60 -5.04
N PHE A 225 6.86 -4.37 -5.93
CA PHE A 225 8.32 -4.51 -5.93
C PHE A 225 8.99 -3.14 -5.81
N PHE A 226 8.46 -2.13 -6.51
CA PHE A 226 8.95 -0.76 -6.49
C PHE A 226 8.75 -0.03 -5.15
N LEU A 227 7.76 -0.44 -4.35
CA LEU A 227 7.46 0.12 -3.02
C LEU A 227 8.07 -0.71 -1.87
N GLY A 228 8.67 -1.86 -2.17
CA GLY A 228 9.35 -2.69 -1.18
C GLY A 228 10.60 -2.00 -0.62
N ARG A 229 10.80 -2.13 0.70
CA ARG A 229 12.10 -1.86 1.34
C ARG A 229 12.92 -3.13 1.32
N ASN A 230 13.83 -3.24 0.36
CA ASN A 230 14.93 -4.19 0.43
C ASN A 230 16.19 -3.36 0.53
N LYS A 231 17.14 -3.75 1.39
CA LYS A 231 18.48 -3.18 1.37
C LYS A 231 19.09 -3.42 -0.01
N LEU A 232 18.90 -2.46 -0.92
CA LEU A 232 19.19 -2.57 -2.35
C LEU A 232 20.69 -2.47 -2.59
N THR A 233 21.44 -3.45 -2.07
CA THR A 233 22.91 -3.45 -1.99
C THR A 233 23.56 -3.20 -3.35
N TYR A 234 22.89 -3.58 -4.45
CA TYR A 234 23.42 -3.48 -5.80
C TYR A 234 22.94 -2.27 -6.62
N PHE A 235 21.82 -1.60 -6.27
CA PHE A 235 21.33 -0.47 -7.08
C PHE A 235 22.25 0.76 -7.04
N PRO A 236 22.86 1.14 -5.91
CA PRO A 236 23.86 2.20 -5.87
C PRO A 236 25.09 1.92 -6.74
N LEU A 237 25.38 0.66 -7.09
CA LEU A 237 26.44 0.34 -8.06
C LEU A 237 26.13 0.90 -9.45
N LEU A 238 24.85 1.16 -9.79
CA LEU A 238 24.51 1.85 -11.02
C LEU A 238 25.10 3.26 -11.09
N LEU A 239 25.31 3.92 -9.94
CA LEU A 239 25.97 5.23 -9.90
C LEU A 239 27.42 5.15 -10.38
N LEU A 240 28.07 3.98 -10.34
CA LEU A 240 29.41 3.80 -10.90
C LEU A 240 29.44 3.96 -12.42
N PHE A 241 28.30 3.85 -13.12
CA PHE A 241 28.22 4.17 -14.55
C PHE A 241 28.32 5.67 -14.83
N ILE A 242 27.97 6.53 -13.87
CA ILE A 242 28.03 7.99 -14.03
C ILE A 242 29.45 8.49 -14.35
N PRO A 243 30.49 8.18 -13.56
CA PRO A 243 31.85 8.64 -13.86
C PRO A 243 32.39 8.06 -15.18
N LEU A 244 32.02 6.82 -15.53
CA LEU A 244 32.37 6.24 -16.83
C LEU A 244 31.76 7.03 -18.00
N LEU A 245 30.49 7.42 -17.87
CA LEU A 245 29.77 8.20 -18.87
C LEU A 245 30.31 9.63 -18.98
N VAL A 246 30.68 10.25 -17.85
CA VAL A 246 31.36 11.55 -17.82
C VAL A 246 32.71 11.47 -18.54
N ALA A 247 33.53 10.45 -18.24
CA ALA A 247 34.83 10.27 -18.89
C ALA A 247 34.69 10.02 -20.39
N TYR A 248 33.69 9.24 -20.80
CA TYR A 248 33.37 8.99 -22.20
C TYR A 248 32.99 10.28 -22.95
N PHE A 249 32.06 11.07 -22.42
CA PHE A 249 31.66 12.33 -23.06
C PHE A 249 32.78 13.37 -23.02
N TYR A 250 33.53 13.46 -21.93
CA TYR A 250 34.69 14.35 -21.84
C TYR A 250 35.71 14.05 -22.95
N ARG A 251 35.95 12.77 -23.25
CA ARG A 251 36.85 12.36 -24.33
C ARG A 251 36.31 12.73 -25.72
N ILE A 252 35.01 12.52 -25.96
CA ILE A 252 34.39 12.82 -27.26
C ILE A 252 34.31 14.32 -27.51
N ASP A 253 33.87 15.08 -26.52
CA ASP A 253 33.63 16.51 -26.63
C ASP A 253 34.90 17.33 -26.38
N ARG A 254 36.03 16.67 -26.05
CA ARG A 254 37.33 17.27 -25.71
C ARG A 254 37.24 18.32 -24.60
N GLY A 255 36.35 18.11 -23.64
CA GLY A 255 36.10 19.02 -22.54
C GLY A 255 34.62 19.35 -22.35
N PHE A 256 34.35 20.32 -21.48
CA PHE A 256 33.01 20.83 -21.23
C PHE A 256 32.73 22.04 -22.12
N GLN A 257 31.52 22.11 -22.66
CA GLN A 257 31.12 23.19 -23.57
C GLN A 257 30.84 24.51 -22.84
N SER A 258 30.37 24.45 -21.59
CA SER A 258 30.04 25.64 -20.79
C SER A 258 30.21 25.36 -19.31
N TYR A 259 30.92 26.26 -18.60
CA TYR A 259 31.06 26.21 -17.14
C TYR A 259 29.70 26.34 -16.42
N ARG A 260 28.75 27.04 -17.05
CA ARG A 260 27.39 27.18 -16.52
C ARG A 260 26.64 25.85 -16.59
N ASN A 261 26.68 25.19 -17.75
CA ASN A 261 26.03 23.90 -17.94
C ASN A 261 26.64 22.84 -17.01
N LEU A 262 27.97 22.84 -16.89
CA LEU A 262 28.69 22.01 -15.94
C LEU A 262 28.22 22.22 -14.50
N SER A 263 28.15 23.47 -14.03
CA SER A 263 27.77 23.78 -12.65
C SER A 263 26.34 23.31 -12.33
N ILE A 264 25.38 23.60 -13.22
CA ILE A 264 23.98 23.19 -13.04
C ILE A 264 23.85 21.67 -13.12
N GLY A 265 24.45 21.05 -14.13
CA GLY A 265 24.40 19.60 -14.33
C GLY A 265 25.04 18.82 -13.19
N LEU A 266 26.15 19.31 -12.65
CA LEU A 266 26.85 18.72 -11.51
C LEU A 266 26.01 18.83 -10.21
N LEU A 267 25.39 19.98 -9.95
CA LEU A 267 24.50 20.14 -8.80
C LEU A 267 23.31 19.18 -8.85
N VAL A 268 22.66 19.06 -10.02
CA VAL A 268 21.57 18.10 -10.24
C VAL A 268 22.06 16.66 -10.05
N CYS A 269 23.21 16.31 -10.64
CA CYS A 269 23.79 14.98 -10.55
C CYS A 269 24.09 14.58 -9.10
N ILE A 270 24.78 15.43 -8.34
CA ILE A 270 25.15 15.18 -6.94
C ILE A 270 23.90 15.09 -6.06
N LEU A 271 22.96 16.02 -6.20
CA LEU A 271 21.73 16.03 -5.40
C LEU A 271 21.02 14.68 -5.49
N PHE A 272 20.79 14.18 -6.70
CA PHE A 272 20.06 12.94 -6.90
C PHE A 272 20.92 11.68 -6.67
N ALA A 273 22.24 11.74 -6.86
CA ALA A 273 23.13 10.65 -6.45
C ALA A 273 23.07 10.45 -4.92
N VAL A 274 23.13 11.53 -4.15
CA VAL A 274 22.98 11.47 -2.67
C VAL A 274 21.61 10.93 -2.28
N HIS A 275 20.53 11.42 -2.91
CA HIS A 275 19.18 10.91 -2.63
C HIS A 275 19.05 9.42 -2.94
N SER A 276 19.66 8.92 -4.02
CA SER A 276 19.62 7.49 -4.35
C SER A 276 20.31 6.58 -3.33
N VAL A 277 21.21 7.12 -2.50
CA VAL A 277 21.88 6.37 -1.41
C VAL A 277 21.11 6.48 -0.10
N ILE A 278 20.46 7.62 0.17
CA ILE A 278 19.69 7.86 1.40
C ILE A 278 18.40 7.03 1.42
N TRP A 279 17.74 6.89 0.27
CA TRP A 279 16.46 6.19 0.18
C TRP A 279 16.64 4.68 -0.02
N ASP A 280 15.97 3.89 0.81
CA ASP A 280 15.96 2.41 0.72
C ASP A 280 14.72 1.87 -0.05
N LEU A 281 14.12 2.71 -0.88
CA LEU A 281 12.94 2.38 -1.70
C LEU A 281 13.34 2.27 -3.16
N HIS A 282 12.93 1.20 -3.84
CA HIS A 282 13.32 0.91 -5.23
C HIS A 282 12.95 2.05 -6.18
N TYR A 283 11.71 2.53 -6.14
CA TYR A 283 11.27 3.59 -7.06
C TYR A 283 12.02 4.91 -6.87
N MET A 284 12.37 5.25 -5.63
CA MET A 284 13.16 6.45 -5.33
C MET A 284 14.58 6.30 -5.86
N THR A 285 15.20 5.15 -5.62
CA THR A 285 16.58 4.85 -6.05
C THR A 285 16.71 4.92 -7.57
N ILE A 286 15.82 4.23 -8.30
CA ILE A 286 15.83 4.20 -9.77
C ILE A 286 15.48 5.58 -10.34
N GLY A 287 14.51 6.29 -9.74
CA GLY A 287 14.11 7.60 -10.20
C GLY A 287 15.22 8.62 -10.05
N CYS A 288 15.87 8.62 -8.89
CA CYS A 288 17.03 9.47 -8.62
C CYS A 288 18.22 9.13 -9.52
N PHE A 289 18.42 7.85 -9.88
CA PHE A 289 19.43 7.48 -10.88
C PHE A 289 19.17 8.13 -12.25
N PHE A 290 17.93 8.09 -12.76
CA PHE A 290 17.56 8.76 -14.01
C PHE A 290 17.73 10.29 -13.93
N LEU A 291 17.36 10.90 -12.80
CA LEU A 291 17.55 12.34 -12.58
C LEU A 291 19.04 12.71 -12.49
N SER A 292 19.87 11.87 -11.87
CA SER A 292 21.31 12.08 -11.80
C SER A 292 21.96 11.97 -13.18
N LEU A 293 21.56 10.98 -13.99
CA LEU A 293 21.99 10.84 -15.39
C LEU A 293 21.58 12.04 -16.25
N SER A 294 20.38 12.60 -16.02
CA SER A 294 19.96 13.84 -16.67
C SER A 294 20.91 15.00 -16.37
N GLY A 295 21.38 15.13 -15.12
CA GLY A 295 22.38 16.13 -14.75
C GLY A 295 23.68 16.02 -15.55
N VAL A 296 24.18 14.80 -15.77
CA VAL A 296 25.36 14.55 -16.61
C VAL A 296 25.09 14.96 -18.07
N LEU A 297 23.96 14.55 -18.63
CA LEU A 297 23.58 14.91 -20.00
C LEU A 297 23.45 16.43 -20.18
N TYR A 298 22.92 17.12 -19.17
CA TYR A 298 22.83 18.58 -19.15
C TYR A 298 24.22 19.24 -19.15
N ALA A 299 25.17 18.71 -18.38
CA ALA A 299 26.54 19.25 -18.33
C ALA A 299 27.26 19.20 -19.69
N PHE A 300 26.92 18.23 -20.54
CA PHE A 300 27.45 18.06 -21.91
C PHE A 300 26.50 18.56 -23.01
N SER A 301 25.50 19.38 -22.68
CA SER A 301 24.52 19.95 -23.62
C SER A 301 23.80 18.90 -24.50
N ARG A 302 23.61 17.67 -24.00
CA ARG A 302 22.95 16.60 -24.76
C ARG A 302 21.43 16.73 -24.68
N PRO A 303 20.68 16.79 -25.79
CA PRO A 303 19.24 17.09 -25.78
C PRO A 303 18.38 16.05 -25.04
N LEU A 304 18.91 14.85 -24.84
CA LEU A 304 18.24 13.76 -24.13
C LEU A 304 18.05 14.03 -22.62
N TYR A 305 18.72 15.04 -22.04
CA TYR A 305 18.61 15.33 -20.61
C TYR A 305 17.15 15.51 -20.16
N MET A 306 16.30 16.17 -20.97
CA MET A 306 14.88 16.38 -20.66
C MET A 306 14.10 15.08 -20.57
N LEU A 307 14.38 14.12 -21.46
CA LEU A 307 13.71 12.83 -21.49
C LEU A 307 14.03 12.05 -20.22
N PHE A 308 15.33 11.94 -19.89
CA PHE A 308 15.79 11.25 -18.68
C PHE A 308 15.25 11.93 -17.41
N TYR A 309 15.20 13.26 -17.38
CA TYR A 309 14.61 13.99 -16.27
C TYR A 309 13.12 13.68 -16.12
N GLY A 310 12.36 13.75 -17.22
CA GLY A 310 10.93 13.50 -17.24
C GLY A 310 10.58 12.09 -16.79
N ILE A 311 11.31 11.07 -17.29
CA ILE A 311 11.11 9.68 -16.88
C ILE A 311 11.35 9.50 -15.38
N GLY A 312 12.47 10.02 -14.87
CA GLY A 312 12.80 9.94 -13.45
C GLY A 312 11.74 10.63 -12.56
N ALA A 313 11.33 11.84 -12.93
CA ALA A 313 10.33 12.61 -12.19
C ALA A 313 8.93 11.95 -12.21
N LEU A 314 8.47 11.47 -13.38
CA LEU A 314 7.18 10.80 -13.51
C LEU A 314 7.14 9.48 -12.75
N MET A 315 8.23 8.72 -12.74
CA MET A 315 8.31 7.48 -11.99
C MET A 315 8.24 7.74 -10.48
N ILE A 316 8.97 8.74 -9.98
CA ILE A 316 8.88 9.13 -8.56
C ILE A 316 7.47 9.61 -8.23
N ALA A 317 6.85 10.43 -9.08
CA ALA A 317 5.50 10.94 -8.85
C ALA A 317 4.43 9.84 -8.87
N GLY A 318 4.47 8.94 -9.86
CA GLY A 318 3.49 7.85 -9.96
C GLY A 318 3.52 6.93 -8.74
N TYR A 319 4.71 6.52 -8.31
CA TYR A 319 4.85 5.67 -7.13
C TYR A 319 4.64 6.42 -5.81
N ALA A 320 4.98 7.71 -5.73
CA ALA A 320 4.65 8.54 -4.57
C ALA A 320 3.14 8.71 -4.42
N GLN A 321 2.40 8.92 -5.51
CA GLN A 321 0.94 9.00 -5.49
C GLN A 321 0.33 7.70 -4.96
N GLN A 322 0.85 6.54 -5.39
CA GLN A 322 0.41 5.23 -4.89
C GLN A 322 0.76 5.04 -3.42
N PHE A 323 1.99 5.38 -3.01
CA PHE A 323 2.50 5.21 -1.65
C PHE A 323 1.74 6.09 -0.64
N TYR A 324 1.51 7.35 -0.97
CA TYR A 324 0.81 8.31 -0.11
C TYR A 324 -0.72 8.32 -0.31
N ALA A 325 -1.26 7.42 -1.12
CA ALA A 325 -2.69 7.29 -1.39
C ALA A 325 -3.34 8.58 -1.96
N GLY A 326 -2.66 9.26 -2.88
CA GLY A 326 -3.19 10.41 -3.62
C GLY A 326 -2.31 11.68 -3.53
N PHE A 327 -2.84 12.79 -4.06
CA PHE A 327 -2.18 14.10 -4.08
C PHE A 327 -2.41 14.86 -2.77
N ASN A 328 -1.73 14.44 -1.71
CA ASN A 328 -1.81 15.09 -0.39
C ASN A 328 -0.52 15.86 -0.05
N THR A 329 -0.49 16.49 1.13
CA THR A 329 0.68 17.26 1.61
C THR A 329 1.97 16.43 1.59
N ALA A 330 1.92 15.14 1.95
CA ALA A 330 3.10 14.27 1.94
C ALA A 330 3.62 14.01 0.52
N PHE A 331 2.73 13.82 -0.46
CA PHE A 331 3.09 13.74 -1.87
C PHE A 331 3.83 15.00 -2.34
N PHE A 332 3.30 16.18 -2.03
CA PHE A 332 3.90 17.45 -2.46
C PHE A 332 5.21 17.76 -1.76
N MET A 333 5.35 17.42 -0.48
CA MET A 333 6.62 17.54 0.24
C MET A 333 7.73 16.69 -0.39
N GLN A 334 7.38 15.50 -0.90
CA GLN A 334 8.37 14.60 -1.50
C GLN A 334 8.70 14.88 -2.96
N THR A 335 7.71 15.34 -3.75
CA THR A 335 7.89 15.52 -5.20
C THR A 335 8.11 16.97 -5.63
N GLY A 336 7.77 17.95 -4.77
CA GLY A 336 7.75 19.38 -5.12
C GLY A 336 9.10 19.92 -5.60
N LEU A 337 10.19 19.64 -4.88
CA LEU A 337 11.53 20.09 -5.27
C LEU A 337 11.95 19.52 -6.64
N ILE A 338 11.63 18.24 -6.90
CA ILE A 338 11.95 17.56 -8.15
C ILE A 338 11.25 18.24 -9.33
N PHE A 339 9.98 18.61 -9.17
CA PHE A 339 9.26 19.33 -10.21
C PHE A 339 9.78 20.75 -10.42
N LEU A 340 10.12 21.48 -9.34
CA LEU A 340 10.67 22.83 -9.44
C LEU A 340 12.01 22.86 -10.20
N ILE A 341 12.91 21.91 -9.92
CA ILE A 341 14.17 21.77 -10.65
C ILE A 341 13.90 21.46 -12.13
N GLY A 342 12.95 20.57 -12.43
CA GLY A 342 12.58 20.22 -13.80
C GLY A 342 12.07 21.41 -14.61
N ILE A 343 11.21 22.24 -14.00
CA ILE A 343 10.74 23.49 -14.59
C ILE A 343 11.92 24.45 -14.84
N GLY A 344 12.83 24.58 -13.89
CA GLY A 344 14.04 25.39 -14.02
C GLY A 344 14.91 24.96 -15.21
N LEU A 345 15.17 23.65 -15.34
CA LEU A 345 15.92 23.08 -16.46
C LEU A 345 15.20 23.27 -17.80
N PHE A 346 13.86 23.23 -17.81
CA PHE A 346 13.08 23.46 -19.03
C PHE A 346 13.24 24.88 -19.59
N PHE A 347 13.20 25.88 -18.72
CA PHE A 347 13.41 27.28 -19.13
C PHE A 347 14.87 27.61 -19.39
N ARG A 348 15.80 26.97 -18.67
CA ARG A 348 17.24 27.20 -18.82
C ARG A 348 17.87 26.07 -19.63
N LYS A 349 17.68 26.10 -20.95
CA LYS A 349 18.33 25.14 -21.84
C LYS A 349 19.86 25.28 -21.77
N PRO A 350 20.61 24.17 -21.91
CA PRO A 350 22.06 24.23 -21.98
C PRO A 350 22.47 25.01 -23.24
N ASP A 351 23.51 25.85 -23.09
CA ASP A 351 24.14 26.57 -24.20
C ASP A 351 24.73 25.62 -25.26
#